data_AF-A0A6L3XS69-F1
#
_entry.id   AF-A0A6L3XS69-F1
#
_cell.length_a   1.000
_cell.length_b   1.000
_cell.length_c   1.000
_cell.angle_alpha   90.00
_cell.angle_beta   90.00
_cell.angle_gamma   90.00
#
_symmetry.space_group_name_H-M   'P 1'
#
loop_
_entity.id
_entity.type
_entity.pdbx_description
1 polymer ?
#
loop_
_entity_poly.entity_id
_entity_poly.type
_entity_poly.pdbx_seq_one_letter_code
_entity_poly.pdbx_strand_id
1 'polypeptide(L)'
;SITVQQPLSGAQIQLLDCYYTQITRSVQRAFEEGRTRVNPAALRAVDESELHAFWEKAQKMDRTTGGDLFEVRDSLEKPTQRAARTPEQREQLISGVLWGAVGVMVIAIVVGGFWLVTSSKPQPAVASTASPAQVQEMRETPSSRETLTRMGVTWDENNFRSAINRNDTRVALLFLQGGMDWKMSWTEEALSAGYDDVLEVMLRYRLQMTEQKPCRRFINTLSHAMANGESLTPMRKQYLEAFCTVPAVVKRQQHDADMATRRAKTQPDASTKKWQSIQTAIYEVIR
;
A
#
# COMPACT_ATOMS: atom_id res chain seq x y z
N SER A 1 10.07 -1.89 -20.58
CA SER A 1 10.67 -3.15 -21.04
C SER A 1 10.02 -4.27 -20.23
N ILE A 2 9.07 -4.99 -20.84
CA ILE A 2 8.34 -6.09 -20.19
C ILE A 2 9.27 -7.30 -20.21
N THR A 3 9.44 -7.89 -19.04
CA THR A 3 10.35 -8.99 -18.71
C THR A 3 10.26 -10.18 -19.67
N VAL A 4 11.42 -10.50 -20.27
CA VAL A 4 11.96 -11.83 -20.65
C VAL A 4 10.94 -12.88 -21.17
N GLN A 5 10.92 -13.03 -22.50
CA GLN A 5 10.33 -14.16 -23.22
C GLN A 5 11.17 -15.46 -23.05
N GLN A 6 11.39 -15.94 -21.82
CA GLN A 6 11.91 -17.31 -21.65
C GLN A 6 10.73 -18.26 -21.50
N PRO A 7 10.48 -19.16 -22.49
CA PRO A 7 9.48 -20.20 -22.30
C PRO A 7 9.91 -21.07 -21.12
N LEU A 8 8.97 -21.34 -20.22
CA LEU A 8 9.20 -22.19 -19.06
C LEU A 8 9.71 -23.55 -19.55
N SER A 9 10.80 -24.03 -18.96
CA SER A 9 11.29 -25.38 -19.25
C SER A 9 10.25 -26.42 -18.79
N GLY A 10 10.23 -27.59 -19.43
CA GLY A 10 9.29 -28.67 -19.07
C GLY A 10 9.33 -29.05 -17.59
N ALA A 11 10.51 -28.97 -16.95
CA ALA A 11 10.66 -29.20 -15.52
C ALA A 11 9.99 -28.12 -14.65
N GLN A 12 10.02 -26.85 -15.08
CA GLN A 12 9.35 -25.74 -14.39
C GLN A 12 7.83 -25.85 -14.51
N ILE A 13 7.32 -26.29 -15.67
CA ILE A 13 5.89 -26.53 -15.88
C ILE A 13 5.42 -27.67 -14.97
N GLN A 14 6.19 -28.77 -14.89
CA GLN A 14 5.87 -29.87 -13.96
C GLN A 14 5.89 -29.44 -12.50
N LEU A 15 6.86 -28.64 -12.08
CA LEU A 15 6.90 -28.08 -10.73
C LEU A 15 5.66 -27.22 -10.43
N LEU A 16 5.25 -26.37 -11.38
CA LEU A 16 4.06 -25.53 -11.23
C LEU A 16 2.79 -26.37 -11.05
N ASP A 17 2.67 -27.47 -11.80
CA ASP A 17 1.56 -28.41 -11.67
C ASP A 17 1.53 -29.14 -10.32
N CYS A 18 2.70 -29.52 -9.82
CA CYS A 18 2.82 -30.09 -8.47
C CYS A 18 2.39 -29.08 -7.40
N TYR A 19 2.87 -27.83 -7.46
CA TYR A 19 2.51 -26.79 -6.50
C TYR A 19 1.03 -26.41 -6.56
N TYR A 20 0.46 -26.28 -7.76
CA TYR A 20 -0.95 -25.98 -7.94
C TYR A 20 -1.83 -27.04 -7.27
N THR A 21 -1.50 -28.32 -7.50
CA THR A 21 -2.22 -29.44 -6.90
C THR A 21 -2.09 -29.43 -5.37
N GLN A 22 -0.91 -29.09 -4.84
CA GLN A 22 -0.68 -29.01 -3.40
C GLN A 22 -1.50 -27.91 -2.73
N ILE A 23 -1.62 -26.74 -3.37
CA ILE A 23 -2.35 -25.58 -2.84
C ILE A 23 -3.87 -25.78 -2.95
N THR A 24 -4.34 -26.34 -4.07
CA THR A 24 -5.78 -26.44 -4.36
C THR A 24 -6.46 -27.67 -3.78
N ARG A 25 -5.71 -28.71 -3.38
CA ARG A 25 -6.28 -29.97 -2.85
C ARG A 25 -7.25 -29.79 -1.69
N SER A 26 -6.92 -28.92 -0.73
CA SER A 26 -7.78 -28.68 0.44
C SER A 26 -9.08 -27.99 0.05
N VAL A 27 -9.01 -27.05 -0.89
CA VAL A 27 -10.17 -26.31 -1.41
C VAL A 27 -11.03 -27.20 -2.31
N GLN A 28 -10.40 -28.00 -3.17
CA GLN A 28 -11.07 -28.98 -4.03
C GLN A 28 -11.85 -30.00 -3.19
N ARG A 29 -11.23 -30.54 -2.13
CA ARG A 29 -11.91 -31.44 -1.21
C ARG A 29 -13.05 -30.75 -0.47
N ALA A 30 -12.85 -29.50 -0.04
CA ALA A 30 -13.92 -28.72 0.59
C ALA A 30 -15.06 -28.37 -0.39
N PHE A 31 -14.79 -28.29 -1.69
CA PHE A 31 -15.81 -28.13 -2.73
C PHE A 31 -16.60 -29.43 -2.95
N GLU A 32 -15.91 -30.57 -3.04
CA GLU A 32 -16.52 -31.90 -3.16
C GLU A 32 -17.39 -32.25 -1.95
N GLU A 33 -16.95 -31.85 -0.75
CA GLU A 33 -17.72 -31.97 0.49
C GLU A 33 -18.83 -30.90 0.63
N GLY A 34 -19.02 -30.03 -0.38
CA GLY A 34 -20.07 -29.00 -0.43
C GLY A 34 -19.88 -27.82 0.52
N ARG A 35 -18.72 -27.74 1.19
CA ARG A 35 -18.36 -26.69 2.17
C ARG A 35 -17.94 -25.38 1.50
N THR A 36 -17.49 -25.44 0.25
CA THR A 36 -17.20 -24.26 -0.56
C THR A 36 -17.96 -24.34 -1.88
N ARG A 37 -18.30 -23.18 -2.44
CA ARG A 37 -18.99 -23.09 -3.75
C ARG A 37 -18.04 -22.93 -4.93
N VAL A 38 -16.73 -22.83 -4.67
CA VAL A 38 -15.71 -22.52 -5.67
C VAL A 38 -15.02 -23.82 -6.05
N ASN A 39 -15.12 -24.21 -7.32
CA ASN A 39 -14.43 -25.37 -7.87
C ASN A 39 -13.08 -24.92 -8.46
N PRO A 40 -11.94 -25.17 -7.79
CA PRO A 40 -10.65 -24.77 -8.33
C PRO A 40 -10.32 -25.50 -9.65
N ALA A 41 -10.79 -26.73 -9.85
CA ALA A 41 -10.57 -27.44 -11.12
C ALA A 41 -11.27 -26.75 -12.31
N ALA A 42 -12.41 -26.09 -12.09
CA ALA A 42 -13.10 -25.34 -13.14
C ALA A 42 -12.29 -24.11 -13.62
N LEU A 43 -11.44 -23.55 -12.76
CA LEU A 43 -10.56 -22.43 -13.14
C LEU A 43 -9.41 -22.86 -14.06
N ARG A 44 -9.09 -24.17 -14.08
CA ARG A 44 -8.07 -24.76 -14.96
C ARG A 44 -8.65 -25.24 -16.29
N ALA A 45 -9.97 -25.42 -16.36
CA ALA A 45 -10.66 -25.96 -17.53
C ALA A 45 -11.07 -24.90 -18.58
N VAL A 46 -10.55 -23.67 -18.47
CA VAL A 46 -10.85 -22.59 -19.43
C VAL A 46 -10.23 -22.94 -20.78
N ASP A 47 -11.05 -22.91 -21.84
CA ASP A 47 -10.61 -23.20 -23.21
C ASP A 47 -9.57 -22.18 -23.67
N GLU A 48 -8.51 -22.64 -24.35
CA GLU A 48 -7.41 -21.77 -24.81
C GLU A 48 -7.93 -20.68 -25.75
N SER A 49 -8.96 -20.97 -26.54
CA SER A 49 -9.58 -20.01 -27.45
C SER A 49 -10.30 -18.86 -26.71
N GLU A 50 -10.97 -19.18 -25.59
CA GLU A 50 -11.65 -18.20 -24.75
C GLU A 50 -10.64 -17.35 -23.97
N LEU A 51 -9.53 -17.96 -23.53
CA LEU A 51 -8.43 -17.25 -22.88
C LEU A 51 -7.76 -16.26 -23.86
N HIS A 52 -7.46 -16.70 -25.09
CA HIS A 52 -6.88 -15.84 -26.12
C HIS A 52 -7.83 -14.69 -26.50
N ALA A 53 -9.12 -14.96 -26.68
CA ALA A 53 -10.12 -13.92 -26.95
C ALA A 53 -10.25 -12.92 -25.79
N PHE A 54 -10.16 -13.39 -24.55
CA PHE A 54 -10.13 -12.52 -23.37
C PHE A 54 -8.89 -11.61 -23.37
N TRP A 55 -7.70 -12.17 -23.62
CA TRP A 55 -6.46 -11.40 -23.67
C TRP A 55 -6.41 -10.42 -24.84
N GLU A 56 -6.89 -10.80 -26.03
CA GLU A 56 -7.02 -9.89 -27.17
C GLU A 56 -8.01 -8.75 -26.86
N LYS A 57 -9.14 -9.05 -26.23
CA LYS A 57 -10.10 -8.05 -25.78
C LYS A 57 -9.52 -7.14 -24.69
N ALA A 58 -8.77 -7.69 -23.75
CA ALA A 58 -8.09 -6.94 -22.70
C ALA A 58 -7.00 -6.03 -23.28
N GLN A 59 -6.18 -6.53 -24.21
CA GLN A 59 -5.16 -5.72 -24.90
C GLN A 59 -5.78 -4.65 -25.80
N LYS A 60 -6.88 -4.96 -26.48
CA LYS A 60 -7.61 -3.98 -27.29
C LYS A 60 -8.20 -2.88 -26.41
N MET A 61 -8.81 -3.24 -25.27
CA MET A 61 -9.30 -2.26 -24.28
C MET A 61 -8.16 -1.46 -23.63
N ASP A 62 -7.03 -2.08 -23.32
CA ASP A 62 -5.86 -1.38 -22.78
C ASP A 62 -5.32 -0.33 -23.75
N ARG A 63 -5.27 -0.66 -25.05
CA ARG A 63 -4.86 0.25 -26.12
C ARG A 63 -5.85 1.39 -26.37
N THR A 64 -7.16 1.13 -26.27
CA THR A 64 -8.18 2.17 -26.51
C THR A 64 -8.45 3.04 -25.29
N THR A 65 -8.25 2.50 -24.08
CA THR A 65 -8.82 3.05 -22.85
C THR A 65 -7.76 3.29 -21.76
N GLY A 66 -6.52 2.82 -21.94
CA GLY A 66 -5.43 3.08 -21.00
C GLY A 66 -5.63 2.35 -19.67
N GLY A 67 -5.62 1.02 -19.72
CA GLY A 67 -5.27 0.11 -18.62
C GLY A 67 -6.03 0.11 -17.30
N ASP A 68 -7.04 0.93 -17.08
CA ASP A 68 -7.84 0.81 -15.84
C ASP A 68 -9.21 1.50 -15.95
N LEU A 69 -10.16 0.81 -16.58
CA LEU A 69 -11.56 1.23 -16.67
C LEU A 69 -12.54 0.18 -16.16
N PHE A 70 -12.13 -0.65 -15.22
CA PHE A 70 -13.12 -1.09 -14.25
C PHE A 70 -13.35 0.09 -13.31
N GLU A 71 -14.43 0.83 -13.55
CA GLU A 71 -15.15 1.45 -12.44
C GLU A 71 -15.36 0.33 -11.42
N VAL A 72 -14.61 0.39 -10.31
CA VAL A 72 -15.07 -0.27 -9.09
C VAL A 72 -16.43 0.34 -8.83
N ARG A 73 -17.50 -0.37 -9.21
CA ARG A 73 -18.86 0.02 -8.88
C ARG A 73 -18.90 0.23 -7.37
N ASP A 74 -19.21 1.44 -6.93
CA ASP A 74 -19.42 1.76 -5.51
C ASP A 74 -20.68 1.10 -4.91
N SER A 75 -21.38 0.27 -5.70
CA SER A 75 -22.42 -0.63 -5.21
C SER A 75 -21.98 -2.09 -5.34
N LEU A 76 -21.70 -2.71 -4.20
CA LEU A 76 -21.75 -4.17 -3.97
C LEU A 76 -23.20 -4.66 -4.12
N GLU A 77 -23.80 -4.44 -5.28
CA GLU A 77 -25.11 -4.99 -5.60
C GLU A 77 -24.90 -6.37 -6.20
N LYS A 78 -25.21 -7.37 -5.38
CA LYS A 78 -25.09 -8.80 -5.64
C LYS A 78 -25.78 -9.15 -6.97
N PRO A 79 -25.12 -9.88 -7.90
CA PRO A 79 -25.81 -10.42 -9.06
C PRO A 79 -26.94 -11.33 -8.55
N THR A 80 -28.16 -11.05 -9.00
CA THR A 80 -29.41 -11.80 -8.80
C THR A 80 -29.19 -13.23 -8.33
N GLN A 81 -29.42 -13.48 -7.04
CA GLN A 81 -29.54 -14.84 -6.53
C GLN A 81 -30.80 -15.46 -7.13
N ARG A 82 -30.58 -16.52 -7.91
CA ARG A 82 -31.57 -17.55 -8.24
C ARG A 82 -32.33 -17.95 -6.95
N ALA A 83 -33.65 -18.11 -7.10
CA ALA A 83 -34.66 -18.26 -6.06
C ALA A 83 -34.25 -19.03 -4.78
N ALA A 84 -34.69 -18.51 -3.64
CA ALA A 84 -34.46 -19.08 -2.31
C ALA A 84 -35.07 -20.49 -2.16
N ARG A 85 -34.29 -21.44 -1.61
CA ARG A 85 -34.80 -22.68 -1.03
C ARG A 85 -35.42 -22.42 0.35
N THR A 86 -36.44 -23.21 0.67
CA THR A 86 -37.43 -23.08 1.75
C THR A 86 -36.87 -23.21 3.18
N PRO A 87 -37.57 -22.65 4.19
CA PRO A 87 -37.09 -22.45 5.57
C PRO A 87 -37.02 -23.68 6.49
N GLU A 88 -37.39 -24.88 6.03
CA GLU A 88 -37.63 -26.06 6.88
C GLU A 88 -36.37 -26.83 7.32
N GLN A 89 -35.16 -26.42 6.92
CA GLN A 89 -33.93 -27.20 7.21
C GLN A 89 -32.90 -26.45 8.07
N ARG A 90 -33.29 -25.31 8.67
CA ARG A 90 -32.38 -24.42 9.41
C ARG A 90 -32.33 -24.64 10.93
N GLU A 91 -33.11 -25.56 11.49
CA GLU A 91 -33.23 -25.71 12.95
C GLU A 91 -32.45 -26.89 13.57
N GLN A 92 -31.78 -27.75 12.80
CA GLN A 92 -31.10 -28.93 13.38
C GLN A 92 -29.57 -28.84 13.56
N LEU A 93 -28.95 -27.67 13.36
CA LEU A 93 -27.49 -27.52 13.55
C LEU A 93 -27.09 -26.49 14.61
N ILE A 94 -28.05 -25.98 15.39
CA ILE A 94 -27.79 -25.06 16.52
C ILE A 94 -28.11 -25.77 17.84
N SER A 95 -27.41 -26.88 18.12
CA SER A 95 -27.29 -27.43 19.46
C SER A 95 -26.13 -28.44 19.47
N GLY A 96 -24.91 -27.99 19.79
CA GLY A 96 -23.80 -28.93 19.94
C GLY A 96 -22.39 -28.33 20.05
N VAL A 97 -22.18 -27.06 19.70
CA VAL A 97 -20.82 -26.46 19.66
C VAL A 97 -20.68 -25.27 20.61
N LEU A 98 -21.48 -25.26 21.68
CA LEU A 98 -21.31 -24.38 22.83
C LEU A 98 -21.32 -25.31 24.03
N TRP A 99 -20.13 -25.59 24.60
CA TRP A 99 -19.79 -26.22 25.89
C TRP A 99 -18.55 -27.15 25.82
N GLY A 100 -17.51 -26.80 25.05
CA GLY A 100 -16.28 -27.61 24.94
C GLY A 100 -14.97 -26.93 25.35
N ALA A 101 -14.97 -25.68 25.82
CA ALA A 101 -13.73 -24.87 25.90
C ALA A 101 -13.53 -24.11 27.22
N VAL A 102 -13.98 -24.67 28.36
CA VAL A 102 -13.64 -24.13 29.71
C VAL A 102 -12.77 -25.13 30.52
N GLY A 103 -12.36 -26.25 29.94
CA GLY A 103 -11.70 -27.34 30.66
C GLY A 103 -10.17 -27.40 30.67
N VAL A 104 -9.44 -26.53 29.95
CA VAL A 104 -7.98 -26.73 29.75
C VAL A 104 -7.10 -25.62 30.35
N MET A 105 -7.68 -24.59 30.97
CA MET A 105 -6.93 -23.44 31.52
C MET A 105 -6.67 -23.55 33.04
N VAL A 106 -6.28 -24.74 33.54
CA VAL A 106 -5.88 -24.92 34.97
C VAL A 106 -4.60 -25.78 35.16
N ILE A 107 -4.00 -26.37 34.11
CA ILE A 107 -2.78 -27.22 34.27
C ILE A 107 -1.57 -26.63 33.54
N ALA A 108 -1.24 -25.36 33.79
CA ALA A 108 0.02 -24.77 33.33
C ALA A 108 0.65 -23.76 34.32
N ILE A 109 0.26 -23.80 35.60
CA ILE A 109 0.88 -23.03 36.69
C ILE A 109 1.28 -23.98 37.81
N VAL A 110 2.17 -24.96 37.56
CA VAL A 110 2.86 -25.70 38.64
C VAL A 110 4.31 -26.12 38.31
N VAL A 111 4.77 -26.13 37.05
CA VAL A 111 6.07 -26.79 36.73
C VAL A 111 7.25 -25.83 36.47
N GLY A 112 7.08 -24.50 36.60
CA GLY A 112 8.16 -23.53 36.36
C GLY A 112 8.93 -23.05 37.59
N GLY A 113 8.67 -23.57 38.78
CA GLY A 113 9.23 -23.09 40.04
C GLY A 113 10.43 -23.91 40.51
N PHE A 114 11.55 -23.86 39.79
CA PHE A 114 12.82 -24.41 40.30
C PHE A 114 14.06 -23.75 39.66
N TRP A 115 14.43 -22.56 40.13
CA TRP A 115 15.86 -22.22 40.25
C TRP A 115 16.04 -21.07 41.24
N LEU A 116 16.66 -21.38 42.38
CA LEU A 116 17.08 -20.43 43.40
C LEU A 116 18.62 -20.39 43.42
N VAL A 117 19.14 -19.16 43.52
CA VAL A 117 20.34 -18.76 44.29
C VAL A 117 21.72 -19.01 43.64
N THR A 118 22.41 -17.93 43.23
CA THR A 118 23.36 -17.23 44.11
C THR A 118 24.12 -16.08 43.40
N SER A 119 24.39 -15.04 44.19
CA SER A 119 25.05 -13.77 43.89
C SER A 119 26.54 -13.88 43.56
N SER A 120 27.12 -12.86 42.92
CA SER A 120 28.27 -12.06 43.40
C SER A 120 28.85 -11.13 42.32
N LYS A 121 28.85 -9.81 42.59
CA LYS A 121 29.84 -8.84 42.07
C LYS A 121 30.92 -8.70 43.15
N PRO A 122 32.22 -8.48 42.84
CA PRO A 122 32.66 -7.13 42.41
C PRO A 122 33.88 -7.07 41.44
N GLN A 123 33.99 -5.94 40.71
CA GLN A 123 35.26 -5.37 40.17
C GLN A 123 36.10 -4.77 41.32
N PRO A 124 37.38 -4.34 41.20
CA PRO A 124 38.13 -3.92 39.99
C PRO A 124 39.63 -4.31 39.95
N ALA A 125 40.34 -4.01 38.84
CA ALA A 125 41.58 -3.23 38.84
C ALA A 125 42.17 -3.08 37.42
N VAL A 126 42.75 -1.90 37.23
CA VAL A 126 43.29 -1.29 36.02
C VAL A 126 44.61 -1.95 35.60
N ALA A 127 44.79 -2.15 34.30
CA ALA A 127 46.12 -2.21 33.70
C ALA A 127 46.12 -1.36 32.42
N SER A 128 46.60 -0.12 32.56
CA SER A 128 46.96 0.75 31.44
C SER A 128 48.04 0.07 30.62
N THR A 129 47.76 -0.21 29.36
CA THR A 129 48.78 -0.46 28.36
C THR A 129 48.61 0.54 27.22
N ALA A 130 49.77 1.01 26.77
CA ALA A 130 49.98 2.21 26.01
C ALA A 130 49.09 2.32 24.77
N SER A 131 48.56 3.54 24.55
CA SER A 131 48.01 3.94 23.28
C SER A 131 49.08 3.85 22.20
N PRO A 132 48.89 3.05 21.13
CA PRO A 132 49.55 3.38 19.87
C PRO A 132 48.87 4.63 19.33
N ALA A 133 49.68 5.61 18.94
CA ALA A 133 49.24 6.83 18.29
C ALA A 133 48.25 6.48 17.18
N GLN A 134 46.97 6.89 17.35
CA GLN A 134 46.02 6.81 16.27
C GLN A 134 46.52 7.77 15.20
N VAL A 135 47.00 7.18 14.11
CA VAL A 135 47.06 7.81 12.80
C VAL A 135 45.74 8.52 12.64
N GLN A 136 45.81 9.85 12.52
CA GLN A 136 44.67 10.70 12.29
C GLN A 136 44.24 10.43 10.85
N GLU A 137 43.55 9.29 10.68
CA GLU A 137 42.84 8.94 9.47
C GLU A 137 41.91 10.11 9.22
N MET A 138 42.14 10.78 8.09
CA MET A 138 41.36 11.89 7.57
C MET A 138 39.89 11.61 7.89
N ARG A 139 39.33 12.36 8.85
CA ARG A 139 37.99 12.08 9.39
C ARG A 139 37.00 12.19 8.25
N GLU A 140 36.69 11.08 7.60
CA GLU A 140 35.61 10.98 6.65
C GLU A 140 34.38 11.49 7.38
N THR A 141 33.78 12.57 6.86
CA THR A 141 32.47 13.00 7.32
C THR A 141 31.57 11.77 7.29
N PRO A 142 30.97 11.39 8.43
CA PRO A 142 30.24 10.12 8.51
C PRO A 142 29.15 10.11 7.44
N SER A 143 28.99 8.99 6.76
CA SER A 143 27.95 8.86 5.74
C SER A 143 26.57 9.14 6.34
N SER A 144 25.59 9.54 5.52
CA SER A 144 24.24 9.82 6.04
C SER A 144 23.63 8.60 6.75
N ARG A 145 23.95 7.38 6.28
CA ARG A 145 23.54 6.11 6.91
C ARG A 145 24.23 5.87 8.25
N GLU A 146 25.52 6.14 8.36
CA GLU A 146 26.22 6.07 9.65
C GLU A 146 25.69 7.09 10.65
N THR A 147 25.36 8.29 10.17
CA THR A 147 24.79 9.35 11.01
C THR A 147 23.44 8.92 11.57
N LEU A 148 22.56 8.34 10.76
CA LEU A 148 21.28 7.75 11.23
C LEU A 148 21.51 6.64 12.25
N THR A 149 22.46 5.74 11.98
CA THR A 149 22.79 4.63 12.89
C THR A 149 23.29 5.14 14.24
N ARG A 150 24.14 6.19 14.25
CA ARG A 150 24.60 6.86 15.48
C ARG A 150 23.48 7.58 16.23
N MET A 151 22.40 7.97 15.54
CA MET A 151 21.18 8.52 16.14
C MET A 151 20.23 7.42 16.65
N GLY A 152 20.54 6.14 16.45
CA GLY A 152 19.66 5.03 16.79
C GLY A 152 18.48 4.84 15.81
N VAL A 153 18.55 5.45 14.61
CA VAL A 153 17.55 5.31 13.56
C VAL A 153 18.02 4.29 12.54
N THR A 154 17.25 3.22 12.32
CA THR A 154 17.57 2.20 11.33
C THR A 154 17.26 2.68 9.91
N TRP A 155 18.03 2.18 8.94
CA TRP A 155 17.86 2.52 7.52
C TRP A 155 16.73 1.69 6.88
N ASP A 156 15.48 2.12 7.05
CA ASP A 156 14.31 1.46 6.47
C ASP A 156 13.17 2.43 6.13
N GLU A 157 12.24 2.00 5.27
CA GLU A 157 11.11 2.83 4.79
C GLU A 157 10.21 3.33 5.93
N ASN A 158 10.03 2.54 6.99
CA ASN A 158 9.12 2.90 8.08
C ASN A 158 9.69 4.06 8.89
N ASN A 159 10.98 4.01 9.22
CA ASN A 159 11.66 5.11 9.89
C ASN A 159 11.71 6.37 9.03
N PHE A 160 11.91 6.22 7.71
CA PHE A 160 11.87 7.37 6.81
C PHE A 160 10.47 8.00 6.75
N ARG A 161 9.42 7.18 6.52
CA ARG A 161 8.03 7.65 6.55
C ARG A 161 7.68 8.29 7.89
N SER A 162 8.15 7.72 9.00
CA SER A 162 7.91 8.27 10.33
C SER A 162 8.60 9.63 10.52
N ALA A 163 9.80 9.83 9.96
CA ALA A 163 10.47 11.15 9.97
C ALA A 163 9.65 12.20 9.22
N ILE A 164 9.09 11.86 8.05
CA ILE A 164 8.19 12.74 7.28
C ILE A 164 6.96 13.10 8.12
N ASN A 165 6.29 12.10 8.70
CA ASN A 165 5.09 12.30 9.52
C ASN A 165 5.33 13.07 10.82
N ARG A 166 6.57 13.17 11.30
CA ARG A 166 6.93 13.94 12.51
C ARG A 166 7.52 15.32 12.19
N ASN A 167 7.54 15.73 10.92
CA ASN A 167 8.25 16.92 10.44
C ASN A 167 9.75 16.94 10.82
N ASP A 168 10.39 15.76 10.92
CA ASP A 168 11.81 15.65 11.24
C ASP A 168 12.64 15.82 9.95
N THR A 169 12.87 17.09 9.60
CA THR A 169 13.60 17.49 8.39
C THR A 169 15.03 16.94 8.36
N ARG A 170 15.68 16.86 9.52
CA ARG A 170 17.06 16.38 9.63
C ARG A 170 17.15 14.90 9.31
N VAL A 171 16.30 14.08 9.93
CA VAL A 171 16.29 12.64 9.67
C VAL A 171 15.82 12.36 8.25
N ALA A 172 14.77 13.03 7.77
CA ALA A 172 14.30 12.90 6.38
C ALA A 172 15.40 13.24 5.36
N LEU A 173 16.15 14.32 5.59
CA LEU A 173 17.26 14.71 4.72
C LEU A 173 18.37 13.66 4.70
N LEU A 174 18.69 13.05 5.84
CA LEU A 174 19.70 11.98 5.90
C LEU A 174 19.27 10.74 5.10
N PHE A 175 17.98 10.39 5.13
CA PHE A 175 17.41 9.33 4.28
C PHE A 175 17.52 9.66 2.78
N LEU A 176 17.22 10.89 2.39
CA LEU A 176 17.32 11.31 0.99
C LEU A 176 18.77 11.40 0.50
N GLN A 177 19.68 11.91 1.34
CA GLN A 177 21.12 11.99 1.04
C GLN A 177 21.77 10.61 0.93
N GLY A 178 21.33 9.64 1.75
CA GLY A 178 21.79 8.25 1.62
C GLY A 178 21.10 7.46 0.49
N GLY A 179 20.30 8.15 -0.34
CA GLY A 179 19.69 7.63 -1.57
C GLY A 179 18.48 6.73 -1.36
N MET A 180 17.70 6.92 -0.28
CA MET A 180 16.44 6.19 -0.11
C MET A 180 15.36 6.79 -1.00
N ASP A 181 14.76 5.94 -1.83
CA ASP A 181 13.57 6.31 -2.60
C ASP A 181 12.37 6.56 -1.69
N TRP A 182 11.41 7.35 -2.17
CA TRP A 182 10.20 7.69 -1.44
C TRP A 182 8.94 7.63 -2.31
N LYS A 183 7.79 7.65 -1.64
CA LYS A 183 6.46 7.54 -2.25
C LYS A 183 5.66 8.81 -1.95
N MET A 184 4.98 9.38 -2.94
CA MET A 184 4.12 10.56 -2.75
C MET A 184 3.03 10.31 -1.72
N SER A 185 2.49 9.09 -1.67
CA SER A 185 1.52 8.68 -0.65
C SER A 185 2.00 8.83 0.80
N TRP A 186 3.31 8.96 1.05
CA TRP A 186 3.85 9.24 2.38
C TRP A 186 3.73 10.70 2.80
N THR A 187 3.56 11.62 1.85
CA THR A 187 3.48 13.05 2.13
C THR A 187 2.05 13.53 2.38
N GLU A 188 1.03 12.70 2.16
CA GLU A 188 -0.39 13.07 2.32
C GLU A 188 -0.71 13.55 3.75
N GLU A 189 -0.19 12.85 4.76
CA GLU A 189 -0.38 13.21 6.17
C GLU A 189 0.35 14.50 6.53
N ALA A 190 1.60 14.65 6.10
CA ALA A 190 2.38 15.87 6.27
C ALA A 190 1.73 17.09 5.55
N LEU A 191 1.13 16.88 4.37
CA LEU A 191 0.39 17.91 3.63
C LEU A 191 -0.93 18.30 4.31
N SER A 192 -1.55 17.41 5.08
CA SER A 192 -2.72 17.73 5.91
C SER A 192 -2.30 18.47 7.18
N ALA A 193 -1.19 18.07 7.79
CA ALA A 193 -0.64 18.68 9.00
C ALA A 193 0.07 20.03 8.76
N GLY A 194 0.31 20.43 7.52
CA GLY A 194 0.99 21.68 7.18
C GLY A 194 2.49 21.67 7.48
N TYR A 195 3.13 20.51 7.35
CA TYR A 195 4.56 20.32 7.60
C TYR A 195 5.41 20.75 6.41
N ASP A 196 5.33 22.04 6.08
CA ASP A 196 5.94 22.59 4.86
C ASP A 196 7.47 22.37 4.80
N ASP A 197 8.18 22.45 5.94
CA ASP A 197 9.64 22.29 5.98
C ASP A 197 10.12 20.92 5.46
N VAL A 198 9.51 19.83 5.94
CA VAL A 198 9.86 18.48 5.47
C VAL A 198 9.37 18.27 4.05
N LEU A 199 8.22 18.81 3.68
CA LEU A 199 7.68 18.71 2.33
C LEU A 199 8.55 19.42 1.29
N GLU A 200 9.18 20.54 1.64
CA GLU A 200 10.19 21.21 0.80
C GLU A 200 11.46 20.36 0.66
N VAL A 201 11.88 19.67 1.73
CA VAL A 201 12.99 18.70 1.66
C VAL A 201 12.63 17.60 0.66
N MET A 202 11.43 17.01 0.75
CA MET A 202 11.00 15.96 -0.18
C MET A 202 10.94 16.47 -1.64
N LEU A 203 10.41 17.68 -1.88
CA LEU A 203 10.35 18.28 -3.22
C LEU A 203 11.74 18.51 -3.83
N ARG A 204 12.74 18.91 -3.04
CA ARG A 204 14.13 19.03 -3.50
C ARG A 204 14.70 17.71 -4.02
N TYR A 205 14.24 16.60 -3.46
CA TYR A 205 14.62 15.24 -3.86
C TYR A 205 13.52 14.55 -4.68
N ARG A 206 12.74 15.29 -5.47
CA ARG A 206 11.65 14.76 -6.32
C ARG A 206 12.05 13.62 -7.26
N LEU A 207 13.32 13.56 -7.68
CA LEU A 207 13.80 12.49 -8.57
C LEU A 207 13.92 11.12 -7.88
N GLN A 208 13.93 11.09 -6.54
CA GLN A 208 13.90 9.86 -5.72
C GLN A 208 12.47 9.40 -5.43
N MET A 209 11.44 10.06 -5.96
CA MET A 209 10.05 9.63 -5.85
C MET A 209 9.78 8.53 -6.89
N THR A 210 9.51 7.30 -6.43
CA THR A 210 9.40 6.11 -7.32
C THR A 210 8.00 5.49 -7.38
N GLU A 211 7.00 6.14 -6.77
CA GLU A 211 5.62 5.67 -6.80
C GLU A 211 5.04 5.71 -8.22
N GLN A 212 4.43 4.60 -8.65
CA GLN A 212 3.80 4.50 -9.97
C GLN A 212 2.42 5.16 -9.96
N LYS A 213 2.17 6.04 -10.93
CA LYS A 213 0.89 6.76 -11.11
C LYS A 213 0.39 7.47 -9.82
N PRO A 214 1.21 8.30 -9.15
CA PRO A 214 0.92 8.83 -7.82
C PRO A 214 -0.28 9.81 -7.81
N CYS A 215 -0.54 10.47 -8.95
CA CYS A 215 -1.49 11.58 -9.03
C CYS A 215 -2.95 11.22 -8.85
N ARG A 216 -3.40 10.03 -9.29
CA ARG A 216 -4.81 9.64 -9.15
C ARG A 216 -5.21 9.61 -7.67
N ARG A 217 -4.39 8.97 -6.85
CA ARG A 217 -4.62 8.89 -5.41
C ARG A 217 -4.49 10.29 -4.80
N PHE A 218 -3.41 11.00 -5.10
CA PHE A 218 -3.14 12.30 -4.51
C PHE A 218 -4.25 13.32 -4.78
N ILE A 219 -4.69 13.46 -6.03
CA ILE A 219 -5.78 14.36 -6.42
C ILE A 219 -7.10 13.97 -5.74
N ASN A 220 -7.39 12.67 -5.63
CA ASN A 220 -8.59 12.20 -4.92
C ASN A 220 -8.54 12.59 -3.44
N THR A 221 -7.44 12.27 -2.74
CA THR A 221 -7.22 12.62 -1.34
C THR A 221 -7.35 14.14 -1.13
N LEU A 222 -6.69 14.93 -1.98
CA LEU A 222 -6.72 16.39 -1.95
C LEU A 222 -8.13 16.94 -2.21
N SER A 223 -8.86 16.37 -3.17
CA SER A 223 -10.23 16.79 -3.49
C SER A 223 -11.17 16.56 -2.30
N HIS A 224 -11.04 15.42 -1.61
CA HIS A 224 -11.81 15.13 -0.40
C HIS A 224 -11.42 16.05 0.76
N ALA A 225 -10.13 16.32 0.96
CA ALA A 225 -9.66 17.28 1.96
C ALA A 225 -10.26 18.68 1.72
N MET A 226 -10.26 19.14 0.46
CA MET A 226 -10.91 20.41 0.08
C MET A 226 -12.43 20.36 0.25
N ALA A 227 -13.06 19.21 -0.02
CA ALA A 227 -14.47 18.99 0.26
C ALA A 227 -14.80 19.02 1.77
N ASN A 228 -13.82 18.80 2.65
CA ASN A 228 -13.95 18.93 4.09
C ASN A 228 -13.59 20.32 4.63
N GLY A 229 -13.22 21.27 3.76
CA GLY A 229 -12.95 22.66 4.13
C GLY A 229 -11.47 23.02 4.18
N GLU A 230 -10.57 22.09 3.87
CA GLU A 230 -9.15 22.42 3.76
C GLU A 230 -8.86 23.25 2.50
N SER A 231 -7.84 24.09 2.55
CA SER A 231 -7.47 24.94 1.42
C SER A 231 -6.49 24.23 0.47
N LEU A 232 -6.45 24.70 -0.77
CA LEU A 232 -5.41 24.36 -1.73
C LEU A 232 -4.17 25.22 -1.47
N THR A 233 -3.40 24.83 -0.46
CA THR A 233 -2.20 25.56 0.02
C THR A 233 -1.14 25.68 -1.08
N PRO A 234 -0.20 26.65 -0.97
CA PRO A 234 0.94 26.75 -1.89
C PRO A 234 1.72 25.44 -2.00
N MET A 235 1.97 24.76 -0.87
CA MET A 235 2.66 23.47 -0.86
C MET A 235 1.91 22.39 -1.66
N ARG A 236 0.58 22.29 -1.51
CA ARG A 236 -0.24 21.35 -2.30
C ARG A 236 -0.17 21.65 -3.80
N LYS A 237 -0.13 22.93 -4.18
CA LYS A 237 0.04 23.34 -5.58
C LYS A 237 1.40 22.92 -6.13
N GLN A 238 2.48 23.15 -5.38
CA GLN A 238 3.83 22.72 -5.79
C GLN A 238 3.91 21.20 -6.01
N TYR A 239 3.26 20.39 -5.17
CA TYR A 239 3.18 18.95 -5.36
C TYR A 239 2.39 18.56 -6.61
N LEU A 240 1.25 19.22 -6.86
CA LEU A 240 0.48 19.02 -8.10
C LEU A 240 1.32 19.35 -9.34
N GLU A 241 1.99 20.51 -9.35
CA GLU A 241 2.84 20.96 -10.46
C GLU A 241 4.04 20.02 -10.69
N ALA A 242 4.68 19.57 -9.61
CA ALA A 242 5.88 18.74 -9.68
C ALA A 242 5.61 17.33 -10.23
N PHE A 243 4.41 16.78 -10.02
CA PHE A 243 4.17 15.37 -10.24
C PHE A 243 2.97 15.05 -11.13
N CYS A 244 2.01 15.98 -11.30
CA CYS A 244 0.71 15.73 -11.93
C CYS A 244 0.44 16.49 -13.22
N THR A 245 1.48 17.10 -13.79
CA THR A 245 1.45 17.82 -15.08
C THR A 245 1.63 16.91 -16.31
N VAL A 246 1.63 15.58 -16.12
CA VAL A 246 1.73 14.62 -17.22
C VAL A 246 0.46 14.70 -18.10
N PRO A 247 0.55 14.74 -19.45
CA PRO A 247 -0.60 14.98 -20.32
C PRO A 247 -1.80 14.07 -20.10
N ALA A 248 -1.56 12.79 -19.78
CA ALA A 248 -2.63 11.84 -19.46
C ALA A 248 -3.40 12.20 -18.18
N VAL A 249 -2.70 12.72 -17.16
CA VAL A 249 -3.29 13.19 -15.91
C VAL A 249 -4.06 14.48 -16.14
N VAL A 250 -3.48 15.43 -16.87
CA VAL A 250 -4.12 16.72 -17.21
C VAL A 250 -5.43 16.49 -17.97
N LYS A 251 -5.42 15.64 -19.00
CA LYS A 251 -6.62 15.31 -19.78
C LYS A 251 -7.72 14.65 -18.94
N ARG A 252 -7.34 13.78 -18.00
CA ARG A 252 -8.28 13.16 -17.06
C ARG A 252 -8.90 14.20 -16.12
N GLN A 253 -8.07 15.07 -15.56
CA GLN A 253 -8.54 16.12 -14.67
C GLN A 253 -9.44 17.14 -15.38
N GLN A 254 -9.14 17.45 -16.65
CA GLN A 254 -10.00 18.26 -17.50
C GLN A 254 -11.39 17.62 -17.63
N HIS A 255 -11.45 16.32 -17.93
CA HIS A 255 -12.70 15.58 -18.02
C HIS A 255 -13.48 15.62 -16.70
N ASP A 256 -12.81 15.42 -15.56
CA ASP A 256 -13.44 15.44 -14.24
C ASP A 256 -14.00 16.83 -13.89
N ALA A 257 -13.28 17.91 -14.25
CA ALA A 257 -13.75 19.30 -14.10
C ALA A 257 -14.95 19.62 -15.02
N ASP A 258 -14.95 19.14 -16.26
CA ASP A 258 -16.07 19.29 -17.19
C ASP A 258 -17.31 18.56 -16.69
N MET A 259 -17.15 17.34 -16.16
CA MET A 259 -18.24 16.56 -15.59
C MET A 259 -18.81 17.22 -14.33
N ALA A 260 -17.96 17.74 -13.45
CA ALA A 260 -18.39 18.50 -12.28
C ALA A 260 -19.16 19.77 -12.69
N THR A 261 -18.70 20.47 -13.72
CA THR A 261 -19.40 21.64 -14.29
C THR A 261 -20.77 21.29 -14.84
N ARG A 262 -20.91 20.15 -15.55
CA ARG A 262 -22.22 19.68 -16.02
C ARG A 262 -23.16 19.37 -14.86
N ARG A 263 -22.70 18.66 -13.83
CA ARG A 263 -23.50 18.33 -12.63
C ARG A 263 -24.01 19.59 -11.93
N ALA A 264 -23.15 20.59 -11.75
CA ALA A 264 -23.55 21.86 -11.14
C ALA A 264 -24.56 22.66 -11.99
N LYS A 265 -24.50 22.56 -13.32
CA LYS A 265 -25.50 23.16 -14.22
C LYS A 265 -26.85 22.43 -14.17
N THR A 266 -26.84 21.10 -14.12
CA THR A 266 -28.07 20.29 -14.12
C THR A 266 -28.78 20.27 -12.77
N GLN A 267 -28.01 20.28 -11.67
CA GLN A 267 -28.52 20.22 -10.31
C GLN A 267 -27.73 21.22 -9.44
N PRO A 268 -28.10 22.50 -9.45
CA PRO A 268 -27.35 23.54 -8.75
C PRO A 268 -27.66 23.50 -7.24
N ASP A 269 -26.80 22.87 -6.47
CA ASP A 269 -26.82 22.88 -5.01
C ASP A 269 -25.44 23.26 -4.44
N ALA A 270 -25.35 23.41 -3.12
CA ALA A 270 -24.10 23.82 -2.46
C ALA A 270 -22.98 22.77 -2.65
N SER A 271 -23.32 21.48 -2.68
CA SER A 271 -22.38 20.37 -2.86
C SER A 271 -21.86 20.33 -4.30
N THR A 272 -22.73 20.41 -5.30
CA THR A 272 -22.32 20.35 -6.71
C THR A 272 -21.47 21.56 -7.10
N LYS A 273 -21.81 22.76 -6.60
CA LYS A 273 -20.97 23.96 -6.75
C LYS A 273 -19.61 23.82 -6.07
N LYS A 274 -19.56 23.22 -4.87
CA LYS A 274 -18.31 22.96 -4.15
C LYS A 274 -17.40 22.02 -4.94
N TRP A 275 -17.92 20.88 -5.39
CA TRP A 275 -17.17 19.92 -6.19
C TRP A 275 -16.70 20.51 -7.53
N GLN A 276 -17.53 21.30 -8.20
CA GLN A 276 -17.13 22.03 -9.40
C GLN A 276 -15.94 22.96 -9.14
N SER A 277 -16.00 23.74 -8.05
CA SER A 277 -14.91 24.65 -7.66
C SER A 277 -13.61 23.87 -7.38
N ILE A 278 -13.69 22.77 -6.65
CA ILE A 278 -12.53 21.93 -6.31
C ILE A 278 -11.88 21.35 -7.58
N GLN A 279 -12.66 20.69 -8.44
CA GLN A 279 -12.11 20.04 -9.63
C GLN A 279 -11.51 21.06 -10.61
N THR A 280 -12.16 22.22 -10.76
CA THR A 280 -11.64 23.34 -11.56
C THR A 280 -10.34 23.89 -10.96
N ALA A 281 -10.29 24.12 -9.65
CA ALA A 281 -9.09 24.66 -8.99
C ALA A 281 -7.87 23.75 -9.12
N ILE A 282 -8.06 22.42 -9.04
CA ILE A 282 -6.99 21.45 -9.24
C ILE A 282 -6.55 21.42 -10.71
N TYR A 283 -7.50 21.42 -11.65
CA TYR A 283 -7.20 21.47 -13.08
C TYR A 283 -6.36 22.69 -13.46
N GLU A 284 -6.73 23.86 -12.95
CA GLU A 284 -6.03 25.12 -13.20
C GLU A 284 -4.57 25.13 -12.74
N VAL A 285 -4.21 24.31 -11.74
CA VAL A 285 -2.83 24.19 -11.25
C VAL A 285 -1.98 23.27 -12.13
N ILE A 286 -2.58 22.24 -12.75
CA ILE A 286 -1.82 21.21 -13.48
C ILE A 286 -1.86 21.36 -15.00
N ARG A 287 -2.70 22.26 -15.53
CA ARG A 287 -2.88 22.47 -16.97
C ARG A 287 -1.70 23.16 -17.66
#